data_AF-A0A1M6DG41-F1
#
_entry.id   AF-A0A1M6DG41-F1
#
_cell.length_a   1.000
_cell.length_b   1.000
_cell.length_c   1.000
_cell.angle_alpha   90.00
_cell.angle_beta   90.00
_cell.angle_gamma   90.00
#
_symmetry.space_group_name_H-M   'P 1'
#
loop_
_entity.id
_entity.type
_entity.pdbx_description
1 polymer ?
#
loop_
_entity_poly.entity_id
_entity_poly.type
_entity_poly.pdbx_seq_one_letter_code
_entity_poly.pdbx_strand_id
1 'polypeptide(L)' 'MKKLYEKSPWESGFNVFKRRIDEQLQLNGFGEGAVDDADLLPFYRMGESETYVLSALGCSVGM' A
#
# COMPACT_ATOMS: atom_id res chain seq x y z
N MET A 1 14.33 26.51 -17.13
CA MET A 1 13.03 26.24 -16.46
C MET A 1 12.83 24.73 -16.46
N LYS A 2 13.02 24.06 -15.31
CA LYS A 2 12.73 22.62 -15.19
C LYS A 2 11.22 22.47 -15.08
N LYS A 3 10.58 21.89 -16.10
CA LYS A 3 9.20 21.40 -15.99
C LYS A 3 9.22 20.32 -14.92
N LEU A 4 8.79 20.66 -13.71
CA LEU A 4 8.46 19.67 -12.70
C LEU A 4 7.28 18.90 -13.29
N TYR A 5 7.57 17.69 -13.78
CA TYR A 5 6.57 16.73 -14.16
C TYR A 5 5.57 16.70 -13.01
N GLU A 6 4.34 17.17 -13.26
CA GLU A 6 3.22 16.93 -12.37
C GLU A 6 3.13 15.42 -12.26
N LYS A 7 3.72 14.87 -11.20
CA LYS A 7 3.44 13.51 -10.79
C LYS A 7 1.93 13.47 -10.66
N SER A 8 1.31 12.78 -11.58
CA SER A 8 -0.10 12.46 -11.52
C SER A 8 -0.44 12.09 -10.07
N PRO A 9 -1.61 12.43 -9.52
CA PRO A 9 -1.99 12.00 -8.17
C PRO A 9 -1.78 10.48 -7.99
N TRP A 10 -1.89 9.73 -9.08
CA TRP A 10 -1.65 8.28 -9.20
C TRP A 10 -0.17 7.85 -9.19
N GLU A 11 0.79 8.78 -9.20
CA GLU A 11 2.26 8.57 -9.13
C GLU A 11 2.87 8.90 -7.76
N SER A 12 2.04 9.14 -6.74
CA SER A 12 2.54 9.20 -5.36
C SER A 12 3.09 7.83 -4.96
N GLY A 13 4.28 7.80 -4.34
CA GLY A 13 4.87 6.55 -3.85
C GLY A 13 3.94 5.82 -2.88
N PHE A 14 3.10 6.56 -2.16
CA PHE A 14 2.05 6.00 -1.31
C PHE A 14 0.97 5.26 -2.10
N ASN A 15 0.54 5.77 -3.26
CA ASN A 15 -0.46 5.10 -4.08
C ASN A 15 0.08 3.81 -4.70
N VAL A 16 1.36 3.80 -5.07
CA VAL A 16 2.04 2.57 -5.53
C VAL A 16 2.12 1.55 -4.39
N PHE A 17 2.49 1.99 -3.19
CA PHE A 17 2.55 1.15 -2.00
C PHE A 17 1.17 0.55 -1.66
N LYS A 18 0.14 1.39 -1.58
CA LYS A 18 -1.24 0.96 -1.35
C LYS A 18 -1.70 -0.06 -2.40
N ARG A 19 -1.49 0.22 -3.69
CA ARG A 19 -1.89 -0.68 -4.76
C ARG A 19 -1.28 -2.08 -4.61
N ARG A 20 -0.01 -2.17 -4.21
CA ARG A 20 0.67 -3.47 -3.98
C ARG A 20 0.10 -4.22 -2.79
N ILE A 21 -0.29 -3.51 -1.72
CA ILE A 21 -0.96 -4.10 -0.57
C ILE A 21 -2.33 -4.63 -1.01
N ASP A 22 -3.12 -3.83 -1.71
CA ASP A 22 -4.43 -4.22 -2.23
C ASP A 22 -4.34 -5.44 -3.17
N GLU A 23 -3.37 -5.45 -4.09
CA GLU A 23 -3.10 -6.59 -4.97
C GLU A 23 -2.81 -7.87 -4.16
N GLN A 24 -1.99 -7.79 -3.11
CA GLN A 24 -1.70 -8.95 -2.25
C GLN A 24 -2.91 -9.38 -1.41
N LEU A 25 -3.74 -8.45 -0.96
CA LEU A 25 -4.96 -8.75 -0.22
C LEU A 25 -5.99 -9.47 -1.08
N GLN A 26 -6.21 -9.00 -2.30
CA GLN A 26 -7.10 -9.63 -3.26
C GLN A 26 -6.65 -11.06 -3.59
N LEU A 27 -5.36 -11.29 -3.78
CA LEU A 27 -4.80 -12.64 -4.01
C LEU A 27 -5.05 -13.59 -2.84
N ASN A 28 -5.14 -13.08 -1.61
CA ASN A 28 -5.44 -13.87 -0.41
C ASN A 28 -6.95 -13.92 -0.07
N GLY A 29 -7.82 -13.43 -0.96
CA GLY A 29 -9.27 -13.48 -0.79
C GLY A 29 -9.87 -12.38 0.09
N PHE A 30 -9.09 -11.36 0.45
CA PHE A 30 -9.61 -10.16 1.11
C PHE A 30 -10.29 -9.25 0.07
N GLY A 31 -11.39 -8.59 0.47
CA GLY A 31 -12.13 -7.68 -0.40
C GLY A 31 -11.37 -6.39 -0.71
N GLU A 32 -11.80 -5.69 -1.77
CA GLU A 32 -11.32 -4.32 -2.05
C GLU A 32 -11.59 -3.41 -0.85
N GLY A 33 -10.59 -2.61 -0.46
CA GLY A 33 -10.71 -1.68 0.67
C GLY A 33 -10.59 -2.35 2.03
N ALA A 34 -9.95 -3.52 2.13
CA ALA A 34 -9.66 -4.18 3.41
C ALA A 34 -8.75 -3.35 4.34
N VAL A 35 -8.08 -2.31 3.81
CA VAL A 35 -7.21 -1.41 4.59
C VAL A 35 -7.44 0.04 4.19
N ASP A 36 -7.56 0.90 5.19
CA ASP A 36 -7.70 2.34 4.98
C ASP A 36 -6.34 3.04 4.82
N ASP A 37 -6.34 4.16 4.11
CA ASP A 37 -5.15 4.99 3.92
C ASP A 37 -4.54 5.44 5.27
N ALA A 38 -5.40 5.68 6.26
CA ALA A 38 -4.98 6.07 7.61
C ALA A 38 -4.13 4.99 8.30
N ASP A 39 -4.41 3.72 8.02
CA ASP A 39 -3.67 2.59 8.59
C ASP A 39 -2.36 2.35 7.84
N LEU A 40 -2.34 2.58 6.52
CA LEU A 40 -1.15 2.38 5.67
C LEU A 40 -0.12 3.52 5.76
N LEU A 41 -0.57 4.76 6.01
CA LEU A 41 0.28 5.95 6.05
C LEU A 41 1.44 5.85 7.06
N PRO A 42 1.24 5.38 8.30
CA PRO A 42 2.32 5.19 9.26
C PRO A 42 3.41 4.25 8.74
N PHE A 43 3.03 3.09 8.20
CA PHE A 43 3.98 2.11 7.67
C PHE A 43 4.76 2.66 6.47
N TYR A 44 4.08 3.35 5.57
CA TYR A 44 4.72 3.99 4.43
C TYR A 44 5.74 5.05 4.87
N ARG A 45 5.42 5.85 5.90
CA ARG A 45 6.34 6.87 6.45
C ARG A 45 7.52 6.27 7.17
N MET A 46 7.34 5.11 7.81
CA MET A 46 8.42 4.36 8.47
C MET A 46 9.28 3.58 7.47
N GLY A 47 8.83 3.43 6.22
CA GLY A 47 9.55 2.68 5.19
C GLY A 47 9.46 1.17 5.40
N GLU A 48 8.37 0.70 6.03
CA GLU A 48 8.16 -0.71 6.30
C GLU A 48 7.87 -1.49 5.00
N SER A 49 8.25 -2.77 5.00
CA SER A 49 8.02 -3.66 3.86
C SER A 49 6.55 -4.07 3.73
N GLU A 50 6.07 -4.29 2.52
CA GLU A 50 4.68 -4.69 2.26
C GLU A 50 4.30 -5.98 3.01
N THR A 51 5.20 -6.96 3.09
CA THR A 51 4.99 -8.21 3.83
C THR A 51 4.82 -7.98 5.34
N TYR A 52 5.60 -7.07 5.92
CA TYR A 52 5.45 -6.70 7.33
C TYR A 52 4.10 -6.04 7.57
N VAL A 53 3.70 -5.10 6.71
CA VAL A 53 2.41 -4.41 6.81
C VAL A 53 1.25 -5.40 6.76
N LEU A 54 1.24 -6.32 5.80
CA LEU A 54 0.20 -7.35 5.71
C LEU A 54 0.13 -8.21 6.98
N SER A 55 1.29 -8.61 7.50
CA SER A 55 1.37 -9.37 8.76
C SER A 55 0.86 -8.56 9.96
N ALA A 56 1.20 -7.27 10.03
CA ALA A 56 0.78 -6.36 11.09
C ALA A 56 -0.73 -6.07 11.05
N LEU A 57 -1.32 -6.07 9.86
CA LEU A 57 -2.76 -5.95 9.63
C LEU A 57 -3.52 -7.27 9.88
N GLY A 58 -2.84 -8.33 10.32
CA GLY A 58 -3.44 -9.65 10.54
C GLY A 58 -3.83 -10.36 9.24
N CYS A 59 -3.38 -9.84 8.10
CA CYS A 59 -3.57 -10.45 6.79
C CYS A 59 -2.41 -11.41 6.54
N SER A 60 -2.51 -12.62 7.10
CA SER A 60 -1.50 -13.67 6.88
C SER A 60 -1.49 -14.07 5.41
N VAL A 61 -0.47 -13.63 4.68
CA VAL A 61 -0.18 -14.08 3.31
C VAL A 61 0.40 -15.49 3.40
N GLY A 62 -0.35 -16.49 2.95
CA GLY A 62 0.09 -17.88 2.91
C GLY A 62 -0.11 -18.66 4.21
N MET A 63 -1.31 -19.21 4.38
CA MET A 63 -1.52 -20.54 4.97
C MET A 63 -2.51 -21.31 4.10
#